data_AF-A0A929IJR0-F1
#
_entry.id   AF-A0A929IJR0-F1
#
_cell.length_a   1.000
_cell.length_b   1.000
_cell.length_c   1.000
_cell.angle_alpha   90.00
_cell.angle_beta   90.00
_cell.angle_gamma   90.00
#
_symmetry.space_group_name_H-M   'P 1'
#
loop_
_entity.id
_entity.type
_entity.pdbx_description
1 polymer ?
#
loop_
_entity_poly.entity_id
_entity_poly.type
_entity_poly.pdbx_seq_one_letter_code
_entity_poly.pdbx_strand_id
1 'polypeptide(L)'
;MSNTTTLLDHNRQFASDFSAADLPILPRLRTVVLTCGDSRVDPAHVLGLELGDAVVIRNNGGRVTPAVVHEIAALAFIVAKMDGGEPGPFELVIMQHTQ
;
A
#
# COMPACT_ATOMS: atom_id res chain seq x y z
N MET A 1 -23.84 -10.75 16.13
CA MET A 1 -23.33 -9.62 15.33
C MET A 1 -22.47 -10.18 14.21
N SER A 2 -22.52 -9.61 13.01
CA SER A 2 -21.62 -10.03 11.92
C SER A 2 -20.25 -9.38 12.09
N ASN A 3 -19.19 -10.01 11.59
CA ASN A 3 -17.85 -9.41 11.55
C ASN A 3 -17.85 -8.05 10.82
N THR A 4 -18.70 -7.89 9.80
CA THR A 4 -18.89 -6.60 9.12
C THR A 4 -19.36 -5.50 10.04
N THR A 5 -20.24 -5.82 11.01
CA THR A 5 -20.69 -4.84 12.00
C THR A 5 -19.52 -4.34 12.85
N THR A 6 -18.72 -5.27 13.36
CA THR A 6 -17.50 -4.95 14.13
C THR A 6 -16.53 -4.08 13.34
N LEU A 7 -16.26 -4.41 12.06
CA LEU A 7 -15.35 -3.64 11.22
C LEU A 7 -15.89 -2.24 10.89
N LEU A 8 -17.21 -2.08 10.75
CA LEU A 8 -17.83 -0.76 10.58
C LEU A 8 -17.65 0.12 11.81
N ASP A 9 -17.77 -0.44 13.01
CA ASP A 9 -17.57 0.30 14.25
C ASP A 9 -16.10 0.72 14.42
N HIS A 10 -15.14 -0.18 14.12
CA HIS A 10 -13.72 0.16 14.11
C HIS A 10 -13.41 1.28 13.10
N ASN A 11 -13.99 1.22 11.90
CA ASN A 11 -13.80 2.26 10.89
C ASN A 11 -14.36 3.61 11.35
N ARG A 12 -15.53 3.64 12.01
CA ARG A 12 -16.10 4.88 12.57
C ARG A 12 -15.19 5.50 13.62
N GLN A 13 -14.63 4.68 14.49
CA GLN A 13 -13.68 5.14 15.51
C GLN A 13 -12.37 5.65 14.89
N PHE A 14 -11.81 4.93 13.92
CA PHE A 14 -10.64 5.40 13.18
C PHE A 14 -10.89 6.77 12.52
N ALA A 15 -12.05 6.92 11.86
CA ALA A 15 -12.40 8.13 11.15
C ALA A 15 -12.64 9.35 12.06
N SER A 16 -13.04 9.17 13.33
CA SER A 16 -13.29 10.31 14.24
C SER A 16 -12.01 11.05 14.63
N ASP A 17 -10.89 10.32 14.67
CA ASP A 17 -9.61 10.84 15.15
C ASP A 17 -8.54 10.91 14.04
N PHE A 18 -8.91 10.59 12.80
CA PHE A 18 -7.99 10.59 11.67
C PHE A 18 -7.53 12.01 11.31
N SER A 19 -6.22 12.25 11.38
CA SER A 19 -5.62 13.58 11.19
C SER A 19 -4.58 13.66 10.07
N ALA A 20 -4.47 12.64 9.21
CA ALA A 20 -3.42 12.54 8.18
C ALA A 20 -3.96 12.72 6.75
N ALA A 21 -5.00 13.55 6.59
CA ALA A 21 -5.70 13.75 5.32
C ALA A 21 -4.89 14.55 4.29
N ASP A 22 -3.86 15.26 4.74
CA ASP A 22 -2.96 16.10 3.96
C ASP A 22 -1.70 15.35 3.48
N LEU A 23 -1.55 14.07 3.83
CA LEU A 23 -0.45 13.26 3.33
C LEU A 23 -0.44 13.22 1.80
N PRO A 24 0.73 13.40 1.16
CA PRO A 24 0.83 13.38 -0.28
C PRO A 24 0.52 11.98 -0.83
N ILE A 25 0.01 11.94 -2.06
CA ILE A 25 -0.21 10.66 -2.76
C ILE A 25 1.10 9.93 -3.06
N LEU A 26 2.21 10.67 -3.17
CA LEU A 26 3.53 10.10 -3.38
C LEU A 26 4.05 9.54 -2.05
N PRO A 27 4.40 8.24 -1.96
CA PRO A 27 4.96 7.67 -0.75
C PRO A 27 6.30 8.32 -0.37
N ARG A 28 6.48 8.61 0.93
CA ARG A 28 7.68 9.25 1.51
C ARG A 28 8.96 8.49 1.16
N LEU A 29 8.93 7.16 1.16
CA LEU A 29 10.09 6.32 0.87
C LEU A 29 10.28 6.06 -0.64
N ARG A 30 9.36 6.54 -1.50
CA ARG A 30 9.31 6.19 -2.93
C ARG A 30 9.34 4.67 -3.16
N THR A 31 8.68 3.91 -2.29
CA THR A 31 8.70 2.44 -2.31
C THR A 31 7.33 1.87 -2.65
N VAL A 32 7.33 0.78 -3.43
CA VAL A 32 6.19 -0.11 -3.62
C VAL A 32 6.52 -1.47 -3.01
N VAL A 33 5.68 -1.96 -2.11
CA VAL A 33 5.78 -3.30 -1.51
C VAL A 33 4.77 -4.23 -2.18
N LEU A 34 5.25 -5.33 -2.74
CA LEU A 34 4.42 -6.43 -3.22
C LEU A 34 4.53 -7.62 -2.26
N THR A 35 3.41 -8.04 -1.67
CA THR A 35 3.41 -9.15 -0.71
C THR A 35 2.17 -10.04 -0.79
N CYS A 36 2.09 -11.05 0.09
CA CYS A 36 0.99 -11.99 0.15
C CYS A 36 -0.27 -11.38 0.79
N GLY A 37 -1.44 -11.90 0.43
CA GLY A 37 -2.71 -11.66 1.14
C GLY A 37 -2.84 -12.38 2.50
N ASP A 38 -1.81 -13.09 2.97
CA ASP A 38 -1.84 -13.81 4.25
C ASP A 38 -2.06 -12.85 5.44
N SER A 39 -3.11 -13.12 6.24
CA SER A 39 -3.51 -12.24 7.35
C SER A 39 -2.50 -12.17 8.49
N ARG A 40 -1.55 -13.10 8.56
CA ARG A 40 -0.49 -13.15 9.59
C ARG A 40 0.69 -12.23 9.26
N VAL A 41 0.72 -11.69 8.04
CA VAL A 41 1.87 -10.96 7.50
C VAL A 41 1.40 -9.60 6.98
N ASP A 42 0.91 -8.75 7.90
CA ASP A 42 0.61 -7.37 7.58
C ASP A 42 1.91 -6.60 7.31
N PRO A 43 2.13 -6.08 6.08
CA PRO A 43 3.37 -5.39 5.75
C PRO A 43 3.61 -4.12 6.56
N ALA A 44 2.56 -3.40 6.98
CA ALA A 44 2.75 -2.22 7.84
C ALA A 44 3.31 -2.61 9.21
N HIS A 45 2.81 -3.72 9.75
CA HIS A 45 3.30 -4.28 11.01
C HIS A 45 4.71 -4.86 10.89
N VAL A 46 4.98 -5.68 9.86
CA VAL A 46 6.26 -6.38 9.70
C VAL A 46 7.41 -5.44 9.35
N LEU A 47 7.16 -4.43 8.51
CA LEU A 47 8.18 -3.50 8.04
C LEU A 47 8.23 -2.18 8.85
N GLY A 48 7.29 -1.98 9.77
CA GLY A 48 7.20 -0.75 10.57
C GLY A 48 6.81 0.47 9.74
N LEU A 49 5.91 0.31 8.76
CA LEU A 49 5.49 1.41 7.89
C LEU A 49 4.51 2.33 8.63
N GLU A 50 4.74 3.63 8.51
CA GLU A 50 3.78 4.66 8.89
C GLU A 50 2.85 5.00 7.70
N LEU A 51 1.76 5.74 7.98
CA LEU A 51 0.87 6.23 6.94
C LEU A 51 1.66 7.11 5.95
N GLY A 52 1.54 6.81 4.66
CA GLY A 52 2.23 7.53 3.59
C GLY A 52 3.65 7.05 3.29
N ASP A 53 4.18 6.02 3.96
CA ASP A 53 5.56 5.57 3.71
C ASP A 53 5.76 4.85 2.39
N ALA A 54 4.86 3.92 2.06
CA ALA A 54 4.97 3.07 0.88
C ALA A 54 3.58 2.74 0.32
N VAL A 55 3.54 2.48 -0.99
CA VAL A 55 2.38 1.83 -1.61
C VAL A 55 2.47 0.34 -1.38
N VAL A 56 1.37 -0.29 -0.95
CA VAL A 56 1.33 -1.73 -0.66
C VAL A 56 0.34 -2.42 -1.59
N ILE A 57 0.84 -3.37 -2.39
CA ILE A 57 0.05 -4.25 -3.25
C ILE A 57 0.09 -5.66 -2.67
N ARG A 58 -1.07 -6.30 -2.52
CA ARG A 58 -1.19 -7.67 -1.97
C ARG A 58 -1.89 -8.59 -2.95
N ASN A 59 -1.31 -9.77 -3.20
CA ASN A 59 -1.96 -10.85 -3.93
C ASN A 59 -1.53 -12.23 -3.40
N ASN A 60 -2.05 -13.33 -3.94
CA ASN A 60 -1.69 -14.66 -3.46
C ASN A 60 -0.21 -14.98 -3.73
N GLY A 61 0.60 -15.01 -2.67
CA GLY A 61 2.03 -15.35 -2.72
C GLY A 61 2.97 -14.21 -3.12
N GLY A 62 2.50 -12.96 -3.19
CA GLY A 62 3.34 -11.81 -3.55
C GLY A 62 3.95 -11.94 -4.95
N ARG A 63 3.14 -12.36 -5.92
CA ARG A 63 3.57 -12.71 -7.28
C ARG A 63 3.52 -11.51 -8.20
N VAL A 64 4.56 -11.33 -9.00
CA VAL A 64 4.54 -10.35 -10.09
C VAL A 64 3.68 -10.92 -11.22
N THR A 65 2.47 -10.39 -11.37
CA THR A 65 1.53 -10.75 -12.44
C THR A 65 1.38 -9.59 -13.42
N PRO A 66 0.83 -9.80 -14.63
CA PRO A 66 0.52 -8.70 -15.53
C PRO A 66 -0.34 -7.61 -14.90
N ALA A 67 -1.29 -7.99 -14.04
CA ALA A 67 -2.11 -7.02 -13.31
C ALA A 67 -1.27 -6.15 -12.35
N VAL A 68 -0.32 -6.75 -11.62
CA VAL A 68 0.60 -5.97 -10.76
C VAL A 68 1.49 -5.04 -11.58
N VAL A 69 1.99 -5.50 -12.73
CA VAL A 69 2.80 -4.66 -13.62
C VAL A 69 1.98 -3.47 -14.14
N HIS A 70 0.72 -3.69 -14.54
CA HIS A 70 -0.17 -2.61 -14.96
C HIS A 70 -0.47 -1.63 -13.83
N GLU A 71 -0.68 -2.11 -12.60
CA GLU A 71 -0.93 -1.26 -11.43
C GLU A 71 0.27 -0.36 -11.12
N ILE A 72 1.48 -0.93 -11.11
CA ILE A 72 2.72 -0.17 -10.88
C ILE A 72 2.97 0.83 -12.01
N ALA A 73 2.71 0.44 -13.27
CA ALA A 73 2.85 1.34 -14.42
C ALA A 73 1.85 2.51 -14.35
N ALA A 74 0.60 2.26 -13.95
CA ALA A 74 -0.41 3.30 -13.75
C ALA A 74 -0.01 4.26 -12.62
N LEU A 75 0.46 3.72 -11.48
CA LEU A 75 1.00 4.53 -10.38
C LEU A 75 2.15 5.42 -10.85
N ALA A 76 3.12 4.85 -11.55
CA ALA A 76 4.25 5.61 -12.08
C ALA A 76 3.80 6.71 -13.03
N PHE A 77 2.86 6.42 -13.93
CA PHE A 77 2.30 7.41 -14.84
C PHE A 77 1.59 8.56 -14.10
N ILE A 78 0.78 8.27 -13.07
CA ILE A 78 0.10 9.29 -12.29
C ILE A 78 1.11 10.20 -11.61
N VAL A 79 2.13 9.62 -10.97
CA VAL A 79 3.18 10.38 -10.28
C VAL A 79 3.97 11.25 -11.26
N ALA A 80 4.28 10.75 -12.46
CA ALA A 80 4.91 11.53 -13.53
C ALA A 80 4.13 12.84 -13.81
N LYS A 81 2.82 12.71 -13.94
CA LYS A 81 1.94 13.84 -14.27
C LYS A 81 1.80 14.84 -13.14
N MET A 82 1.90 14.39 -11.89
CA MET A 82 1.85 15.26 -10.73
C MET A 82 3.15 16.03 -10.48
N ASP A 83 4.30 15.39 -10.69
CA ASP A 83 5.62 16.00 -10.49
C ASP A 83 6.08 16.88 -11.67
N GLY A 84 5.26 17.04 -12.71
CA GLY A 84 5.56 17.91 -13.86
C GLY A 84 6.70 17.40 -14.76
N GLY A 85 7.02 16.10 -14.71
CA GLY A 85 8.16 15.52 -15.41
C GLY A 85 8.19 13.99 -15.38
N GLU A 86 9.33 13.40 -15.71
CA GLU A 86 9.55 11.96 -15.55
C GLU A 86 9.68 11.64 -14.05
N PRO A 87 8.88 10.71 -13.50
CA PRO A 87 8.96 10.37 -12.10
C PRO A 87 10.29 9.65 -11.87
N GLY A 88 11.04 10.08 -10.85
CA GLY A 88 12.18 9.30 -10.38
C GLY A 88 11.73 7.87 -10.03
N PRO A 89 12.61 6.87 -10.17
CA PRO A 89 12.24 5.45 -10.03
C PRO A 89 11.67 5.16 -8.65
N PHE A 90 10.75 4.19 -8.59
CA PHE A 90 10.32 3.58 -7.34
C PHE A 90 11.24 2.43 -6.98
N GLU A 91 11.50 2.26 -5.69
CA GLU A 91 12.04 1.00 -5.18
C GLU A 91 10.93 -0.03 -5.09
N LEU A 92 11.18 -1.25 -5.61
CA LEU A 92 10.24 -2.36 -5.53
C LEU A 92 10.74 -3.40 -4.52
N VAL A 93 9.97 -3.60 -3.46
CA VAL A 93 10.21 -4.65 -2.46
C VAL A 93 9.25 -5.81 -2.71
N ILE A 94 9.79 -6.98 -3.03
CA ILE A 94 9.00 -8.21 -3.13
C ILE A 94 9.19 -8.99 -1.83
N MET A 95 8.14 -9.02 -1.01
CA MET A 95 8.16 -9.64 0.32
C MET A 95 7.33 -10.92 0.32
N GLN A 96 7.99 -12.06 0.45
CA GLN A 96 7.34 -13.37 0.62
C GLN A 96 7.41 -13.83 2.09
N HIS A 97 6.70 -14.90 2.41
CA HIS A 97 6.68 -15.50 3.75
C HIS A 97 6.68 -17.03 3.68
N THR A 98 7.07 -17.66 4.77
CA THR A 98 6.93 -19.10 5.00
C THR A 98 5.51 -19.47 5.44
N GLN A 99 5.20 -20.77 5.50
CA GLN A 99 3.91 -21.26 5.98
C GLN A 99 3.64 -20.90 7.43
#